data_AF-A0AAV6TRU7-F1
#
_entry.id   AF-A0AAV6TRU7-F1
#
_cell.length_a   1.000
_cell.length_b   1.000
_cell.length_c   1.000
_cell.angle_alpha   90.00
_cell.angle_beta   90.00
_cell.angle_gamma   90.00
#
_symmetry.space_group_name_H-M   'P 1'
#
loop_
_entity.id
_entity.type
_entity.pdbx_description
1 polymer ?
#
loop_
_entity_poly.entity_id
_entity_poly.type
_entity_poly.pdbx_seq_one_letter_code
_entity_poly.pdbx_strand_id
1 'polypeptide(L)'
;MTAFAKAASERDYRYRGIDGAKKTGTIRNGRRCSTAIAFLIPAQDRKNLHIFNNAHVTKMLINSRNVAYGVRFDVKGKLYEVEVRKEVIFCGGTVNSPQIPMLSGIGPKEHLRSLSL
;
A
#
# COMPACT_ATOMS: atom_id res chain seq x y z
N MET A 1 -3.80 6.74 14.98
CA MET A 1 -5.09 6.06 15.25
C MET A 1 -6.32 6.95 14.97
N THR A 2 -6.18 8.28 15.02
CA THR A 2 -7.26 9.28 14.86
C THR A 2 -7.77 9.46 13.42
N ALA A 3 -6.93 9.32 12.39
CA ALA A 3 -7.36 9.49 10.99
C ALA A 3 -8.42 8.46 10.55
N PHE A 4 -8.26 7.21 10.98
CA PHE A 4 -9.22 6.13 10.70
C PHE A 4 -10.57 6.36 11.39
N ALA A 5 -10.55 6.78 12.66
CA ALA A 5 -11.76 7.08 13.42
C ALA A 5 -12.54 8.25 12.81
N LYS A 6 -11.84 9.29 12.34
CA LYS A 6 -12.44 10.45 11.69
C LYS A 6 -13.04 10.11 10.32
N ALA A 7 -12.30 9.37 9.48
CA ALA A 7 -12.81 8.90 8.18
C ALA A 7 -14.00 7.93 8.31
N ALA A 8 -14.06 7.15 9.39
CA ALA A 8 -15.20 6.29 9.69
C ALA A 8 -16.46 7.11 10.07
N SER A 9 -16.30 8.22 10.80
CA SER A 9 -17.39 9.13 11.14
C SER A 9 -17.93 9.88 9.91
N GLU A 10 -17.04 10.36 9.04
CA GLU A 10 -17.38 11.12 7.81
C GLU A 10 -18.11 10.28 6.74
N ARG A 11 -17.96 8.96 6.79
CA ARG A 11 -18.56 8.02 5.82
C ARG A 11 -19.84 7.34 6.31
N ASP A 12 -20.42 7.84 7.40
CA ASP A 12 -21.63 7.31 8.04
C ASP A 12 -21.57 5.79 8.32
N TYR A 13 -20.43 5.31 8.85
CA TYR A 13 -20.34 3.93 9.35
C TYR A 13 -21.16 3.78 10.65
N ARG A 14 -22.49 3.86 10.55
CA ARG A 14 -23.40 3.51 11.65
C ARG A 14 -23.59 2.00 11.69
N TYR A 15 -23.25 1.42 12.83
CA TYR A 15 -23.55 0.02 13.13
C TYR A 15 -24.40 -0.06 14.40
N ARG A 16 -25.49 -0.84 14.34
CA ARG A 16 -26.19 -1.40 15.51
C ARG A 16 -25.63 -2.79 15.77
N GLY A 17 -25.04 -3.01 16.94
CA GLY A 17 -24.69 -4.35 17.39
C GLY A 17 -25.90 -5.27 17.48
N ILE A 18 -25.66 -6.58 17.49
CA ILE A 18 -26.68 -7.62 17.75
C ILE A 18 -27.32 -7.40 19.15
N ASP A 19 -26.59 -6.74 20.04
CA ASP A 19 -26.94 -6.30 21.39
C ASP A 19 -27.56 -4.89 21.46
N GLY A 20 -27.76 -4.21 20.32
CA GLY A 20 -28.24 -2.82 20.29
C GLY A 20 -27.21 -1.76 20.69
N ALA A 21 -25.98 -2.15 21.06
CA ALA A 21 -24.92 -1.22 21.44
C ALA A 21 -24.24 -0.61 20.19
N LYS A 22 -23.92 0.69 20.26
CA LYS A 22 -23.03 1.35 19.27
C LYS A 22 -21.62 0.80 19.46
N LYS A 23 -21.16 -0.05 18.53
CA LYS A 23 -19.77 -0.54 18.51
C LYS A 23 -18.97 0.16 17.42
N THR A 24 -17.88 0.80 17.82
CA THR A 24 -16.92 1.50 16.95
C THR A 24 -15.93 0.48 16.40
N GLY A 25 -16.24 -0.15 15.26
CA GLY A 25 -15.36 -1.16 14.63
C GLY A 25 -15.34 -1.05 13.10
N THR A 26 -14.43 -1.76 12.46
CA THR A 26 -14.33 -1.88 10.99
C THR A 26 -15.41 -2.82 10.44
N ILE A 27 -16.68 -2.52 10.75
CA ILE A 27 -17.85 -3.33 10.40
C ILE A 27 -18.89 -2.44 9.71
N ARG A 28 -19.41 -2.89 8.57
CA ARG A 28 -20.52 -2.24 7.84
C ARG A 28 -21.54 -3.32 7.49
N ASN A 29 -22.80 -3.09 7.82
CA ASN A 29 -23.91 -4.03 7.57
C ASN A 29 -23.64 -5.46 8.09
N GLY A 30 -23.13 -5.57 9.33
CA GLY A 30 -22.84 -6.87 9.96
C GLY A 30 -21.65 -7.64 9.35
N ARG A 31 -20.88 -7.04 8.43
CA ARG A 31 -19.72 -7.65 7.79
C ARG A 31 -18.46 -6.83 8.03
N ARG A 32 -17.30 -7.51 8.03
CA ARG A 32 -16.00 -6.84 8.06
C ARG A 32 -15.90 -5.86 6.87
N CYS A 33 -15.53 -4.63 7.15
CA CYS A 33 -15.26 -3.60 6.15
C CYS A 33 -13.75 -3.30 6.14
N SER A 34 -13.04 -3.87 5.19
CA SER A 34 -11.62 -3.58 4.99
C SER A 34 -11.43 -2.19 4.36
N THR A 35 -10.20 -1.67 4.43
CA THR A 35 -9.81 -0.43 3.73
C THR A 35 -10.04 -0.52 2.22
N ALA A 36 -9.85 -1.68 1.61
CA ALA A 36 -10.14 -1.90 0.20
C ALA A 36 -11.64 -1.73 -0.10
N ILE A 37 -12.52 -2.39 0.67
CA ILE A 37 -13.97 -2.25 0.52
C ILE A 37 -14.44 -0.81 0.80
N ALA A 38 -13.80 -0.14 1.75
CA ALA A 38 -14.13 1.21 2.14
C ALA A 38 -13.72 2.25 1.09
N PHE A 39 -12.49 2.19 0.58
CA PHE A 39 -11.88 3.28 -0.21
C PHE A 39 -11.55 2.88 -1.65
N LEU A 40 -11.10 1.65 -1.87
CA LEU A 40 -10.56 1.22 -3.16
C LEU A 40 -11.67 0.75 -4.11
N ILE A 41 -12.54 -0.16 -3.66
CA ILE A 41 -13.63 -0.71 -4.48
C ILE A 41 -14.58 0.39 -4.98
N PRO A 42 -15.04 1.36 -4.17
CA PRO A 42 -15.91 2.41 -4.68
C PRO A 42 -15.24 3.35 -5.71
N ALA A 43 -13.92 3.32 -5.83
CA ALA A 43 -13.15 4.18 -6.73
C ALA A 43 -12.50 3.41 -7.90
N GLN A 44 -12.66 2.08 -7.96
CA GLN A 44 -11.91 1.21 -8.87
C GLN A 44 -12.16 1.49 -10.35
N ASP A 45 -13.34 2.00 -10.72
CA ASP A 45 -13.72 2.26 -12.12
C ASP A 45 -13.21 3.62 -12.64
N ARG A 46 -12.49 4.39 -11.80
CA ARG A 46 -11.91 5.66 -12.22
C ARG A 46 -10.75 5.42 -13.19
N LYS A 47 -10.80 6.04 -14.37
CA LYS A 47 -9.79 5.88 -15.43
C LYS A 47 -8.35 6.25 -15.03
N ASN A 48 -8.18 7.03 -13.96
CA ASN A 48 -6.89 7.47 -13.44
C ASN A 48 -6.39 6.63 -12.25
N LEU A 49 -7.06 5.53 -11.90
CA LEU A 49 -6.65 4.60 -10.86
C LEU A 49 -6.45 3.22 -11.47
N HIS A 50 -5.23 2.70 -11.38
CA HIS A 50 -4.89 1.35 -11.83
C HIS A 50 -4.54 0.49 -10.63
N ILE A 51 -5.18 -0.67 -10.51
CA ILE A 51 -4.99 -1.60 -9.40
C ILE A 51 -4.44 -2.90 -9.96
N PHE A 52 -3.24 -3.27 -9.51
CA PHE A 52 -2.59 -4.52 -9.88
C PHE A 52 -2.61 -5.46 -8.67
N ASN A 53 -3.31 -6.58 -8.81
CA ASN A 53 -3.34 -7.64 -7.79
C ASN A 53 -2.24 -8.67 -8.09
N ASN A 54 -1.79 -9.37 -7.04
CA ASN A 54 -0.73 -10.39 -7.16
C ASN A 54 0.54 -9.85 -7.84
N ALA A 55 0.84 -8.57 -7.60
CA ALA A 55 2.02 -7.87 -8.09
C ALA A 55 2.97 -7.64 -6.92
N HIS A 56 4.02 -8.45 -6.82
CA HIS A 56 4.99 -8.34 -5.74
C HIS A 56 6.11 -7.37 -6.16
N VAL A 57 6.16 -6.19 -5.55
CA VAL A 57 7.22 -5.21 -5.81
C VAL A 57 8.55 -5.78 -5.31
N THR A 58 9.56 -5.80 -6.18
CA THR A 58 10.88 -6.37 -5.87
C THR A 58 11.97 -5.32 -5.79
N LYS A 59 11.84 -4.20 -6.52
CA LYS A 59 12.86 -3.15 -6.56
C LYS A 59 12.27 -1.79 -6.91
N MET A 60 12.82 -0.72 -6.33
CA MET A 60 12.61 0.66 -6.76
C MET A 60 13.72 1.07 -7.72
N LEU A 61 13.36 1.70 -8.83
CA LEU A 61 14.30 2.18 -9.85
C LEU A 61 14.71 3.61 -9.51
N ILE A 62 16.01 3.83 -9.35
CA ILE A 62 16.59 5.09 -8.90
C ILE A 62 17.64 5.54 -9.90
N ASN A 63 17.63 6.81 -10.28
CA ASN A 63 18.62 7.37 -11.19
C ASN A 63 19.88 7.84 -10.46
N SER A 64 20.90 8.27 -11.21
CA SER A 64 22.16 8.77 -10.65
C SER A 64 22.03 10.02 -9.77
N ARG A 65 20.87 10.70 -9.78
CA ARG A 65 20.56 11.86 -8.93
C ARG A 65 19.77 11.47 -7.69
N ASN A 66 19.70 10.18 -7.35
CA ASN A 66 18.93 9.64 -6.23
C ASN A 66 17.41 9.91 -6.31
N VAL A 67 16.87 10.04 -7.52
CA VAL A 67 15.42 10.21 -7.72
C VAL A 67 14.81 8.88 -8.16
N ALA A 68 13.79 8.43 -7.43
CA ALA A 68 12.99 7.28 -7.80
C ALA A 68 12.15 7.60 -9.04
N TYR A 69 12.38 6.87 -10.14
CA TYR A 69 11.69 7.08 -11.41
C TYR A 69 10.82 5.90 -11.83
N GLY A 70 10.80 4.82 -11.04
CA GLY A 70 9.98 3.66 -11.35
C GLY A 70 10.01 2.58 -10.29
N VAL A 71 9.23 1.54 -10.52
CA VAL A 71 9.17 0.34 -9.70
C VAL A 71 9.19 -0.91 -10.58
N ARG A 72 9.91 -1.93 -10.12
CA ARG A 72 9.90 -3.28 -10.69
C ARG A 72 9.09 -4.20 -9.80
N PHE A 73 8.23 -5.00 -10.40
CA PHE A 73 7.40 -5.97 -9.69
C PHE A 73 7.26 -7.27 -10.48
N ASP A 74 7.07 -8.36 -9.75
CA ASP A 74 6.78 -9.68 -10.29
C ASP A 74 5.27 -9.90 -10.38
N VAL A 75 4.82 -10.44 -11.52
CA VAL A 75 3.48 -11.01 -11.67
C VAL A 75 3.64 -12.39 -12.27
N LYS A 76 3.35 -13.42 -11.45
CA LYS A 76 3.39 -14.84 -11.86
C LYS A 76 4.77 -15.24 -12.43
N GLY A 77 5.86 -14.80 -11.81
CA GLY A 77 7.22 -15.14 -12.23
C GLY A 77 7.75 -14.31 -13.42
N LYS A 78 7.01 -13.31 -13.87
CA LYS A 78 7.45 -12.36 -14.90
C LYS A 78 7.66 -10.99 -14.28
N LEU A 79 8.82 -10.40 -14.55
CA LEU A 79 9.16 -9.06 -14.10
C LEU A 79 8.59 -8.01 -15.05
N TYR A 80 7.99 -6.98 -14.46
CA TYR A 80 7.48 -5.80 -15.13
C TYR A 80 8.05 -4.55 -14.47
N GLU A 81 8.14 -3.47 -15.24
CA GLU A 81 8.56 -2.16 -14.76
C GLU A 81 7.49 -1.12 -15.11
N VAL A 82 7.28 -0.19 -14.18
CA VAL A 82 6.42 0.98 -14.38
C VAL A 82 7.18 2.22 -13.99
N GLU A 83 7.17 3.21 -14.88
CA GLU A 83 7.76 4.52 -14.64
C GLU A 83 6.82 5.42 -13.84
N VAL A 84 7.42 6.29 -13.03
CA VAL A 84 6.74 7.17 -12.09
C VAL A 84 7.18 8.61 -12.33
N ARG A 85 6.20 9.50 -12.51
CA ARG A 85 6.44 10.92 -12.83
C ARG A 85 6.58 11.82 -11.61
N LYS A 86 6.04 11.41 -10.46
CA LYS A 86 5.97 12.23 -9.25
C LYS A 86 6.64 11.55 -8.08
N GLU A 87 6.00 10.53 -7.53
CA GLU A 87 6.37 9.96 -6.23
C GLU A 87 6.11 8.46 -6.18
N VAL A 88 6.98 7.76 -5.44
CA VAL A 88 6.79 6.37 -5.03
C VAL A 88 6.46 6.36 -3.54
N ILE A 89 5.33 5.75 -3.16
CA ILE A 89 4.86 5.71 -1.77
C ILE A 89 4.84 4.26 -1.28
N PHE A 90 5.56 3.98 -0.19
CA PHE A 90 5.63 2.63 0.39
C PHE A 90 4.51 2.38 1.40
N CYS A 91 3.59 1.50 1.04
CA CYS A 91 2.46 1.09 1.88
C CYS A 91 2.47 -0.42 2.22
N GLY A 92 3.63 -1.08 2.13
CA GLY A 92 3.78 -2.52 2.36
C GLY A 92 3.75 -2.96 3.83
N GLY A 93 3.58 -2.03 4.76
CA GLY A 93 3.64 -2.27 6.20
C GLY A 93 5.06 -2.31 6.74
N THR A 94 5.21 -2.45 8.07
CA THR A 94 6.49 -2.29 8.78
C THR A 94 7.58 -3.27 8.32
N VAL A 95 7.20 -4.44 7.80
CA VAL A 95 8.15 -5.47 7.36
C VAL A 95 8.59 -5.26 5.91
N ASN A 96 7.64 -5.08 4.99
CA ASN A 96 7.96 -5.03 3.56
C ASN A 96 8.40 -3.63 3.10
N SER A 97 7.87 -2.56 3.71
CA SER A 97 8.23 -1.19 3.34
C SER A 97 9.74 -0.89 3.46
N PRO A 98 10.47 -1.28 4.54
CA PRO A 98 11.91 -1.04 4.61
C PRO A 98 12.73 -1.99 3.72
N GLN A 99 12.19 -3.15 3.36
CA GLN A 99 12.88 -4.13 2.52
C GLN A 99 13.16 -3.60 1.11
N ILE A 100 12.17 -2.94 0.47
CA ILE A 100 12.30 -2.49 -0.91
C ILE A 100 13.41 -1.45 -1.10
N PRO A 101 13.52 -0.38 -0.26
CA PRO A 101 14.68 0.51 -0.29
C PRO A 101 16.01 -0.22 -0.17
N MET A 102 16.13 -1.19 0.76
CA MET A 102 17.38 -1.94 0.94
C MET A 102 17.75 -2.76 -0.30
N LEU A 103 16.79 -3.48 -0.90
CA LEU A 103 16.97 -4.18 -2.18
C LEU A 103 17.28 -3.24 -3.36
N SER A 104 17.01 -1.95 -3.17
CA SER A 104 17.27 -0.89 -4.15
C SER A 104 18.57 -0.12 -3.88
N GLY A 105 19.37 -0.55 -2.89
CA GLY A 105 20.64 0.09 -2.53
C GLY A 105 20.51 1.24 -1.53
N ILE A 106 19.35 1.40 -0.88
CA ILE A 106 19.12 2.40 0.19
C ILE A 106 18.98 1.68 1.52
N GLY A 107 19.99 1.79 2.37
CA GLY A 107 20.02 1.14 3.67
C GLY A 107 21.37 1.26 4.37
N PRO A 108 21.56 0.56 5.50
CA PRO A 108 22.82 0.55 6.21
C PRO A 108 23.97 0.02 5.35
N LYS A 109 25.04 0.81 5.22
CA LYS A 109 26.17 0.55 4.33
C LYS A 109 26.77 -0.85 4.47
N GLU A 110 27.02 -1.30 5.70
CA GLU A 110 27.65 -2.61 5.94
C GLU A 110 26.70 -3.76 5.59
N HIS A 111 25.39 -3.57 5.77
CA HIS A 111 24.40 -4.57 5.38
C HIS A 111 24.31 -4.67 3.85
N LEU A 112 24.22 -3.55 3.14
CA LEU A 112 24.21 -3.54 1.68
C LEU A 112 25.45 -4.21 1.07
N ARG A 113 26.63 -3.91 1.62
CA ARG A 113 27.89 -4.57 1.22
C ARG A 113 27.85 -6.08 1.39
N SER A 114 27.28 -6.59 2.50
CA SER A 114 27.13 -8.03 2.71
C SER A 114 26.24 -8.71 1.66
N LEU A 115 25.34 -7.94 1.04
CA LEU A 115 24.44 -8.39 -0.03
C LEU A 115 24.97 -8.05 -1.43
N SER A 116 26.20 -7.54 -1.54
CA SER A 116 26.81 -7.07 -2.79
C SER A 116 25.98 -5.98 -3.51
N LEU A 117 25.33 -5.12 -2.72
CA LEU A 117 24.57 -3.95 -3.17
C LEU A 117 25.27 -2.63 -2.83
#